data_AF-A0A351M0H4-F1
#
_entry.id   AF-A0A351M0H4-F1
#
_cell.length_a   1.000
_cell.length_b   1.000
_cell.length_c   1.000
_cell.angle_alpha   90.00
_cell.angle_beta   90.00
_cell.angle_gamma   90.00
#
_symmetry.space_group_name_H-M   'P 1'
#
loop_
_entity.id
_entity.type
_entity.pdbx_description
1 polymer ?
#
loop_
_entity_poly.entity_id
_entity_poly.type
_entity_poly.pdbx_seq_one_letter_code
_entity_poly.pdbx_strand_id
1 'polypeptide(L)'
;MQHRSDDLKPRPTRTRPTVVTRHYLDHASTSSLRPESAAAMAEALTGIVGDPGRIHHEGMVARHAVETARQQVTDMLDARGREVVFTSGATESIAMACWGASRRDGRRHSVMSAVEHSAVRRGLRLDPLLLGGEQERARRAGLENVPAVVGFGAAAAALDPERLAAESLEATRRTDLLRSDLDAALDALPGILADLRSLR
;
A
#
# COMPACT_ATOMS: atom_id res chain seq x y z
N MET A 1 -58.41 21.43 4.31
CA MET A 1 -57.09 20.84 4.03
C MET A 1 -56.96 19.57 4.85
N GLN A 2 -57.19 18.41 4.23
CA GLN A 2 -57.03 17.09 4.85
C GLN A 2 -55.55 16.69 4.77
N HIS A 3 -54.92 16.46 5.93
CA HIS A 3 -53.60 15.86 6.01
C HIS A 3 -53.68 14.39 5.64
N ARG A 4 -52.94 13.99 4.60
CA ARG A 4 -52.73 12.59 4.22
C ARG A 4 -51.95 11.88 5.34
N SER A 5 -52.52 10.81 5.86
CA SER A 5 -51.85 9.79 6.65
C SER A 5 -50.83 9.06 5.78
N ASP A 6 -49.57 9.07 6.22
CA ASP A 6 -48.47 8.31 5.62
C ASP A 6 -48.71 6.80 5.78
N ASP A 7 -49.08 6.14 4.69
CA ASP A 7 -49.00 4.68 4.54
C ASP A 7 -47.52 4.24 4.50
N LEU A 8 -46.89 4.16 5.67
CA LEU A 8 -45.62 3.46 5.83
C LEU A 8 -45.84 1.95 5.66
N LYS A 9 -45.55 1.44 4.46
CA LYS A 9 -45.41 0.00 4.21
C LYS A 9 -44.43 -0.60 5.24
N PRO A 10 -44.77 -1.72 5.91
CA PRO A 10 -43.87 -2.35 6.86
C PRO A 10 -42.56 -2.75 6.17
N ARG A 11 -41.42 -2.28 6.70
CA ARG A 11 -40.09 -2.74 6.24
C ARG A 11 -40.01 -4.25 6.49
N PRO A 12 -39.60 -5.06 5.50
CA PRO A 12 -39.39 -6.48 5.73
C PRO A 12 -38.36 -6.63 6.85
N THR A 13 -38.73 -7.39 7.87
CA THR A 13 -37.83 -7.81 8.95
C THR A 13 -36.65 -8.53 8.31
N ARG A 14 -35.50 -7.86 8.21
CA ARG A 14 -34.24 -8.51 7.85
C ARG A 14 -33.97 -9.52 8.94
N THR A 15 -34.21 -10.80 8.65
CA THR A 15 -33.63 -11.91 9.39
C THR A 15 -32.14 -11.59 9.57
N ARG A 16 -31.66 -11.65 10.82
CA ARG A 16 -30.23 -11.49 11.09
C ARG A 16 -29.50 -12.48 10.16
N PRO A 17 -28.62 -12.03 9.25
CA PRO A 17 -27.85 -12.98 8.48
C PRO A 17 -27.13 -13.86 9.49
N THR A 18 -27.21 -15.18 9.28
CA THR A 18 -26.28 -16.15 9.85
C THR A 18 -24.88 -15.54 9.74
N VAL A 19 -24.05 -15.67 10.78
CA VAL A 19 -22.69 -15.12 10.76
C VAL A 19 -21.91 -15.88 9.68
N VAL A 20 -21.97 -15.37 8.46
CA VAL A 20 -21.17 -15.85 7.34
C VAL A 20 -19.79 -15.26 7.55
N THR A 21 -18.80 -16.11 7.79
CA THR A 21 -17.39 -15.72 7.78
C THR A 21 -17.10 -15.08 6.41
N ARG A 22 -16.82 -13.77 6.40
CA ARG A 22 -16.43 -13.06 5.18
C ARG A 22 -14.93 -13.22 4.97
N HIS A 23 -14.55 -13.68 3.79
CA HIS A 23 -13.16 -13.68 3.34
C HIS A 23 -12.90 -12.43 2.48
N TYR A 24 -11.82 -11.70 2.76
CA TYR A 24 -11.39 -10.56 1.95
C TYR A 24 -10.51 -11.07 0.80
N LEU A 25 -10.94 -10.88 -0.44
CA LEU A 25 -10.28 -11.42 -1.63
C LEU A 25 -9.67 -10.33 -2.54
N ASP A 26 -9.44 -9.13 -1.99
CA ASP A 26 -8.90 -7.97 -2.73
C ASP A 26 -7.58 -7.49 -2.10
N HIS A 27 -6.74 -8.45 -1.69
CA HIS A 27 -5.45 -8.18 -1.07
C HIS A 27 -4.46 -7.43 -1.98
N ALA A 28 -4.72 -7.42 -3.30
CA ALA A 28 -3.97 -6.64 -4.28
C ALA A 28 -4.20 -5.13 -4.15
N SER A 29 -5.39 -4.69 -3.71
CA SER A 29 -5.71 -3.28 -3.53
C SER A 29 -5.18 -2.74 -2.19
N THR A 30 -5.33 -3.52 -1.13
CA THR A 30 -4.76 -3.23 0.19
C THR A 30 -4.75 -4.50 1.04
N SER A 31 -3.97 -4.52 2.10
CA SER A 31 -3.91 -5.64 3.03
C SER A 31 -3.91 -5.15 4.47
N SER A 32 -4.39 -6.00 5.39
CA SER A 32 -4.27 -5.71 6.82
C SER A 32 -2.80 -5.52 7.20
N LEU A 33 -2.53 -4.57 8.09
CA LEU A 33 -1.19 -4.38 8.62
C LEU A 33 -0.73 -5.66 9.34
N ARG A 34 0.56 -5.99 9.21
CA ARG A 34 1.18 -7.02 10.05
C ARG A 34 1.11 -6.57 11.53
N PRO A 35 0.86 -7.48 12.48
CA PRO A 35 0.71 -7.11 13.90
C PRO A 35 1.89 -6.31 14.47
N GLU A 36 3.11 -6.66 14.08
CA GLU A 36 4.34 -6.00 14.50
C GLU A 36 4.40 -4.55 13.98
N SER A 37 3.96 -4.35 12.74
CA SER A 37 3.85 -3.02 12.12
C SER A 37 2.81 -2.17 12.85
N ALA A 38 1.62 -2.73 13.10
CA ALA A 38 0.55 -2.02 13.79
C ALA A 38 0.94 -1.63 15.23
N ALA A 39 1.60 -2.53 15.96
CA ALA A 39 2.09 -2.27 17.30
C ALA A 39 3.13 -1.15 17.33
N ALA A 40 4.13 -1.22 16.44
CA ALA A 40 5.19 -0.22 16.35
C ALA A 40 4.65 1.17 15.94
N MET A 41 3.66 1.21 15.02
CA MET A 41 2.97 2.45 14.66
C MET A 41 2.21 3.04 15.85
N ALA A 42 1.47 2.21 16.60
CA ALA A 42 0.68 2.67 17.74
C ALA A 42 1.57 3.23 18.85
N GLU A 43 2.68 2.56 19.15
CA GLU A 43 3.67 3.02 20.12
C GLU A 43 4.27 4.36 19.68
N ALA A 44 4.77 4.45 18.44
CA ALA A 44 5.36 5.67 17.90
C ALA A 44 4.38 6.84 17.85
N LEU A 45 3.10 6.58 17.55
CA LEU A 45 2.06 7.61 17.46
C LEU A 45 1.86 8.36 18.78
N THR A 46 1.99 7.67 19.91
CA THR A 46 1.84 8.28 21.24
C THR A 46 3.17 8.62 21.91
N GLY A 47 4.25 7.92 21.55
CA GLY A 47 5.55 8.01 22.20
C GLY A 47 6.53 9.00 21.55
N ILE A 48 6.35 9.33 20.27
CA ILE A 48 7.27 10.20 19.52
C ILE A 48 6.54 11.44 19.03
N VAL A 49 6.90 12.60 19.58
CA VAL A 49 6.23 13.89 19.30
C VAL A 49 7.12 14.89 18.56
N GLY A 50 8.42 14.62 18.45
CA GLY A 50 9.40 15.54 17.88
C GLY A 50 9.40 15.56 16.34
N ASP A 51 9.84 16.69 15.80
CA ASP A 51 10.18 16.84 14.38
C ASP A 51 11.63 16.35 14.15
N PRO A 52 11.86 15.33 13.29
CA PRO A 52 13.19 14.75 13.07
C PRO A 52 14.20 15.75 12.45
N GLY A 53 13.74 16.88 11.93
CA GLY A 53 14.58 17.98 11.46
C GLY A 53 15.16 18.87 12.58
N ARG A 54 14.72 18.70 13.83
CA ARG A 54 15.13 19.55 14.96
C ARG A 54 16.21 18.90 15.81
N ILE A 55 17.10 19.73 16.36
CA ILE A 55 18.29 19.31 17.13
C ILE A 55 18.07 19.17 18.63
N HIS A 56 16.89 19.56 19.14
CA HIS A 56 16.55 19.33 20.55
C HIS A 56 16.27 17.84 20.79
N HIS A 57 16.23 17.45 22.06
CA HIS A 57 16.11 16.05 22.48
C HIS A 57 14.99 15.28 21.76
N GLU A 58 13.77 15.81 21.74
CA GLU A 58 12.60 15.15 21.12
C GLU A 58 12.77 15.02 19.60
N GLY A 59 13.37 16.01 18.94
CA GLY A 59 13.68 15.94 17.51
C GLY A 59 14.74 14.88 17.21
N MET A 60 15.76 14.76 18.06
CA MET A 60 16.79 13.72 17.95
C MET A 60 16.22 12.31 18.18
N VAL A 61 15.26 12.16 19.12
CA VAL A 61 14.51 10.90 19.32
C VAL A 61 13.73 10.52 18.04
N ALA A 62 13.00 11.46 17.45
CA ALA A 62 12.27 11.22 16.21
C ALA A 62 13.21 10.88 15.03
N ARG A 63 14.32 11.60 14.91
CA ARG A 63 15.36 11.34 13.89
C ARG A 63 15.96 9.96 14.05
N HIS A 64 16.27 9.55 15.28
CA HIS A 64 16.79 8.22 15.56
C HIS A 64 15.79 7.13 15.13
N ALA A 65 14.49 7.31 15.44
CA ALA A 65 13.45 6.36 15.03
C ALA A 65 13.36 6.22 13.50
N VAL A 66 13.41 7.35 12.76
CA VAL A 66 13.43 7.34 11.28
C VAL A 66 14.65 6.62 10.73
N GLU A 67 15.84 6.87 11.28
CA GLU A 67 17.07 6.23 10.80
C GLU A 67 17.15 4.73 11.19
N THR A 68 16.61 4.34 12.34
CA THR A 68 16.46 2.92 12.71
C THR A 68 15.54 2.19 11.74
N ALA A 69 14.37 2.77 11.42
CA ALA A 69 13.47 2.19 10.43
C ALA A 69 14.12 2.12 9.03
N ARG A 70 14.91 3.13 8.67
CA ARG A 70 15.68 3.12 7.41
C ARG A 70 16.68 1.98 7.38
N GLN A 71 17.39 1.73 8.47
CA GLN A 71 18.33 0.62 8.57
C GLN A 71 17.64 -0.72 8.35
N GLN A 72 16.49 -0.94 9.01
CA GLN A 72 15.69 -2.16 8.85
C GLN A 72 15.25 -2.39 7.40
N VAL A 73 14.87 -1.32 6.70
CA VAL A 73 14.52 -1.39 5.26
C VAL A 73 15.75 -1.65 4.40
N THR A 74 16.89 -1.02 4.70
CA THR A 74 18.11 -1.24 3.90
C THR A 74 18.69 -2.63 4.07
N ASP A 75 18.60 -3.21 5.27
CA ASP A 75 19.03 -4.57 5.54
C ASP A 75 18.21 -5.58 4.73
N MET A 76 16.90 -5.34 4.63
CA MET A 76 16.01 -6.15 3.80
C MET A 76 16.34 -6.04 2.30
N LEU A 77 16.71 -4.85 1.83
CA LEU A 77 16.89 -4.57 0.40
C LEU A 77 18.33 -4.72 -0.10
N ASP A 78 19.29 -5.06 0.77
CA ASP A 78 20.73 -4.97 0.48
C ASP A 78 21.13 -3.61 -0.12
N ALA A 79 20.64 -2.54 0.50
CA ALA A 79 20.80 -1.17 0.05
C ALA A 79 21.59 -0.33 1.06
N ARG A 80 21.98 0.89 0.69
CA ARG A 80 22.59 1.87 1.60
C ARG A 80 21.53 2.82 2.13
N GLY A 81 21.72 3.36 3.33
CA GLY A 81 20.81 4.37 3.92
C GLY A 81 20.50 5.55 2.98
N ARG A 82 21.47 6.00 2.18
CA ARG A 82 21.26 7.09 1.20
C ARG A 82 20.47 6.69 -0.05
N GLU A 83 20.17 5.41 -0.24
CA GLU A 83 19.43 4.87 -1.39
C GLU A 83 17.93 4.69 -1.07
N VAL A 84 17.55 4.80 0.21
CA VAL A 84 16.16 4.75 0.66
C VAL A 84 15.66 6.16 0.98
N VAL A 85 14.50 6.51 0.41
CA VAL A 85 13.75 7.74 0.67
C VAL A 85 12.33 7.35 1.07
N PHE A 86 11.87 7.80 2.24
CA PHE A 86 10.49 7.60 2.67
C PHE A 86 9.58 8.61 1.98
N THR A 87 8.44 8.13 1.50
CA THR A 87 7.40 8.94 0.86
C THR A 87 6.05 8.62 1.49
N SER A 88 5.01 9.38 1.15
CA SER A 88 3.63 9.11 1.58
C SER A 88 3.03 7.83 0.97
N GLY A 89 3.68 7.24 -0.03
CA GLY A 89 3.28 5.97 -0.63
C GLY A 89 3.77 5.77 -2.05
N ALA A 90 3.35 4.67 -2.67
CA ALA A 90 3.80 4.25 -4.00
C ALA A 90 3.56 5.32 -5.10
N THR A 91 2.44 6.05 -5.05
CA THR A 91 2.15 7.11 -6.03
C THR A 91 3.18 8.24 -5.98
N GLU A 92 3.57 8.71 -4.79
CA GLU A 92 4.61 9.75 -4.64
C GLU A 92 5.98 9.22 -5.08
N SER A 93 6.33 7.98 -4.69
CA SER A 93 7.56 7.33 -5.11
C SER A 93 7.69 7.21 -6.63
N ILE A 94 6.62 6.72 -7.30
CA ILE A 94 6.58 6.58 -8.76
C ILE A 94 6.68 7.94 -9.45
N ALA A 95 5.94 8.94 -8.97
CA ALA A 95 5.99 10.29 -9.53
C ALA A 95 7.39 10.88 -9.41
N MET A 96 8.01 10.78 -8.23
CA MET A 96 9.38 11.26 -7.99
C MET A 96 10.40 10.57 -8.90
N ALA A 97 10.32 9.25 -9.04
CA ALA A 97 11.22 8.47 -9.90
C ALA A 97 11.03 8.80 -11.39
N CYS A 98 9.78 8.83 -11.87
CA CYS A 98 9.47 9.14 -13.27
C CYS A 98 9.90 10.57 -13.64
N TRP A 99 9.64 11.52 -12.75
CA TRP A 99 10.01 12.92 -12.95
C TRP A 99 11.53 13.13 -12.92
N GLY A 100 12.21 12.53 -11.95
CA GLY A 100 13.67 12.56 -11.88
C GLY A 100 14.33 11.93 -13.11
N ALA A 101 13.80 10.80 -13.60
CA ALA A 101 14.30 10.13 -14.79
C ALA A 101 14.05 10.92 -16.08
N SER A 102 12.87 11.53 -16.24
CA SER A 102 12.51 12.29 -17.46
C SER A 102 13.30 13.60 -17.60
N ARG A 103 13.72 14.19 -16.48
CA ARG A 103 14.57 15.40 -16.49
C ARG A 103 16.06 15.10 -16.53
N ARG A 104 16.48 13.86 -16.29
CA ARG A 104 17.88 13.45 -16.34
C ARG A 104 18.37 13.47 -17.79
N ASP A 105 19.43 14.24 -18.04
CA ASP A 105 20.16 14.32 -19.30
C ASP A 105 19.36 14.82 -20.52
N GLY A 106 18.25 15.54 -20.32
CA GLY A 106 17.47 16.14 -21.41
C GLY A 106 16.78 15.13 -22.33
N ARG A 107 16.68 13.86 -21.91
CA ARG A 107 15.98 12.81 -22.67
C ARG A 107 14.50 13.13 -22.78
N ARG A 108 13.96 13.11 -24.01
CA ARG A 108 12.53 13.41 -24.28
C ARG A 108 11.67 12.17 -24.54
N HIS A 109 12.28 11.00 -24.66
CA HIS A 109 11.59 9.76 -25.00
C HIS A 109 11.63 8.79 -23.82
N SER A 110 10.45 8.38 -23.36
CA SER A 110 10.26 7.38 -22.31
C SER A 110 9.46 6.22 -22.87
N VAL A 111 9.90 5.00 -22.60
CA VAL A 111 9.20 3.76 -22.93
C VAL A 111 8.67 3.15 -21.64
N MET A 112 7.44 2.66 -21.65
CA MET A 112 6.80 1.98 -20.51
C MET A 112 5.98 0.80 -21.01
N SER A 113 5.65 -0.15 -20.13
CA SER A 113 4.76 -1.25 -20.48
C SER A 113 3.30 -0.77 -20.64
N ALA A 114 2.46 -1.56 -21.30
CA ALA A 114 1.03 -1.25 -21.43
C ALA A 114 0.23 -1.45 -20.11
N VAL A 115 0.84 -2.11 -19.12
CA VAL A 115 0.19 -2.59 -17.90
C VAL A 115 0.66 -1.86 -16.63
N GLU A 116 1.33 -0.72 -16.79
CA GLU A 116 1.75 0.10 -15.65
C GLU A 116 0.57 0.59 -14.80
N HIS A 117 0.82 0.77 -13.50
CA HIS A 117 -0.12 1.50 -12.65
C HIS A 117 -0.35 2.92 -13.18
N SER A 118 -1.57 3.44 -13.00
CA SER A 118 -1.97 4.78 -13.43
C SER A 118 -1.04 5.92 -12.94
N ALA A 119 -0.34 5.71 -11.82
CA ALA A 119 0.64 6.66 -11.29
C ALA A 119 1.84 6.88 -12.22
N VAL A 120 2.29 5.87 -12.97
CA VAL A 120 3.43 6.00 -13.90
C VAL A 120 3.06 6.95 -15.05
N ARG A 121 1.92 6.69 -15.69
CA ARG A 121 1.40 7.53 -16.79
C ARG A 121 1.16 8.98 -16.37
N ARG A 122 0.71 9.20 -15.14
CA ARG A 122 0.50 10.55 -14.58
C ARG A 122 1.81 11.21 -14.17
N GLY A 123 2.72 10.47 -13.55
CA GLY A 123 4.03 10.97 -13.11
C GLY A 123 4.91 11.47 -14.25
N LEU A 124 4.75 10.91 -15.46
CA LEU A 124 5.44 11.40 -16.67
C LEU A 124 4.81 12.62 -17.33
N ARG A 125 3.62 13.05 -16.90
CA ARG A 125 2.85 14.14 -17.50
C ARG A 125 2.72 15.39 -16.63
N LEU A 126 2.97 15.26 -15.33
CA LEU A 126 2.76 16.32 -14.37
C LEU A 126 4.09 16.81 -13.83
N ASP A 127 4.23 18.13 -13.77
CA ASP A 127 5.31 18.75 -13.02
C ASP A 127 4.96 18.75 -11.52
N PRO A 128 5.90 18.42 -10.62
CA PRO A 128 5.71 18.51 -9.19
C PRO A 128 5.36 19.94 -8.78
N LEU A 129 4.33 20.09 -7.96
CA LEU A 129 3.95 21.38 -7.37
C LEU A 129 4.87 21.76 -6.21
N LEU A 130 5.45 20.77 -5.55
CA LEU A 130 6.41 20.95 -4.46
C LEU A 130 7.74 20.31 -4.84
N LEU A 131 8.79 21.10 -4.80
CA LEU A 131 10.15 20.66 -5.09
C LEU A 131 10.94 20.67 -3.78
N GLY A 132 11.24 19.48 -3.27
CA GLY A 132 12.14 19.30 -2.13
C GLY A 132 11.72 20.00 -0.83
N GLY A 133 12.63 19.93 0.13
CA GLY A 133 12.55 20.38 1.51
C GLY A 133 13.75 19.78 2.23
N GLU A 134 14.15 20.23 3.42
CA GLU A 134 15.33 19.67 4.10
C GLU A 134 15.15 18.19 4.52
N GLN A 135 13.90 17.72 4.53
CA GLN A 135 13.50 16.36 4.90
C GLN A 135 14.01 15.31 3.91
N GLU A 136 14.13 14.07 4.40
CA GLU A 136 14.63 12.92 3.63
C GLU A 136 15.91 13.23 2.83
N ARG A 137 16.85 13.97 3.46
CA ARG A 137 18.14 14.38 2.89
C ARG A 137 18.00 15.32 1.68
N ALA A 138 17.19 16.35 1.80
CA ALA A 138 16.95 17.34 0.75
C ALA A 138 16.20 16.80 -0.50
N ARG A 139 15.52 15.66 -0.39
CA ARG A 139 14.90 14.96 -1.55
C ARG A 139 13.38 15.00 -1.57
N ARG A 140 12.73 15.28 -0.44
CA ARG A 140 11.28 15.23 -0.33
C ARG A 140 10.78 16.39 0.52
N ALA A 141 9.74 17.05 0.03
CA ALA A 141 9.09 18.14 0.74
C ALA A 141 8.19 17.61 1.86
N GLY A 142 8.14 18.33 2.99
CA GLY A 142 7.17 18.07 4.05
C GLY A 142 7.68 17.12 5.13
N LEU A 143 7.00 17.15 6.28
CA LEU A 143 7.38 16.39 7.46
C LEU A 143 7.24 14.89 7.24
N GLU A 144 8.20 14.12 7.73
CA GLU A 144 8.16 12.66 7.73
C GLU A 144 7.01 12.15 8.62
N ASN A 145 6.25 11.17 8.11
CA ASN A 145 5.26 10.46 8.92
C ASN A 145 5.97 9.43 9.81
N VAL A 146 6.53 9.89 10.93
CA VAL A 146 7.37 9.07 11.81
C VAL A 146 6.68 7.78 12.25
N PRO A 147 5.41 7.76 12.69
CA PRO A 147 4.74 6.52 13.04
C PRO A 147 4.68 5.52 11.88
N ALA A 148 4.29 5.97 10.68
CA ALA A 148 4.23 5.09 9.51
C ALA A 148 5.61 4.57 9.08
N VAL A 149 6.65 5.41 9.18
CA VAL A 149 8.04 5.02 8.90
C VAL A 149 8.50 3.93 9.86
N VAL A 150 8.25 4.10 11.17
CA VAL A 150 8.57 3.10 12.20
C VAL A 150 7.80 1.80 11.95
N GLY A 151 6.51 1.89 11.62
CA GLY A 151 5.70 0.74 11.23
C GLY A 151 6.25 -0.03 10.03
N PHE A 152 6.72 0.68 9.02
CA PHE A 152 7.32 0.09 7.83
C PHE A 152 8.67 -0.57 8.14
N GLY A 153 9.50 0.06 8.97
CA GLY A 153 10.74 -0.53 9.48
C GLY A 153 10.49 -1.82 10.28
N ALA A 154 9.50 -1.82 11.18
CA ALA A 154 9.12 -3.01 11.94
C ALA A 154 8.62 -4.15 11.03
N ALA A 155 7.86 -3.82 9.97
CA ALA A 155 7.46 -4.81 8.97
C ALA A 155 8.68 -5.38 8.23
N ALA A 156 9.62 -4.52 7.82
CA ALA A 156 10.85 -4.94 7.13
C ALA A 156 11.73 -5.84 8.02
N ALA A 157 11.90 -5.48 9.30
CA ALA A 157 12.69 -6.25 10.26
C ALA A 157 12.08 -7.61 10.59
N ALA A 158 10.75 -7.72 10.56
CA ALA A 158 10.04 -8.98 10.83
C ALA A 158 9.90 -9.87 9.59
N LEU A 159 10.37 -9.45 8.41
CA LEU A 159 10.32 -10.28 7.22
C LEU A 159 11.27 -11.46 7.38
N ASP A 160 10.70 -12.63 7.22
CA ASP A 160 11.41 -13.89 7.12
C ASP A 160 11.22 -14.38 5.67
N PRO A 161 12.31 -14.54 4.89
CA PRO A 161 12.23 -15.02 3.52
C PRO A 161 11.49 -16.35 3.36
N GLU A 162 11.63 -17.27 4.33
CA GLU A 162 10.96 -18.57 4.28
C GLU A 162 9.45 -18.40 4.48
N ARG A 163 9.06 -17.63 5.50
CA ARG A 163 7.66 -17.27 5.72
C ARG A 163 7.05 -16.55 4.53
N LEU A 164 7.77 -15.60 3.93
CA LEU A 164 7.28 -14.86 2.75
C LEU A 164 7.05 -15.79 1.55
N ALA A 165 7.99 -16.71 1.31
CA ALA A 165 7.84 -17.72 0.27
C ALA A 165 6.64 -18.64 0.54
N ALA A 166 6.45 -19.07 1.78
CA ALA A 166 5.31 -19.88 2.19
C ALA A 166 3.97 -19.14 2.04
N GLU A 167 3.90 -17.88 2.46
CA GLU A 167 2.73 -17.01 2.29
C GLU A 167 2.39 -16.83 0.81
N SER A 168 3.40 -16.60 -0.05
CA SER A 168 3.20 -16.47 -1.50
C SER A 168 2.70 -17.77 -2.13
N LEU A 169 3.29 -18.92 -1.76
CA LEU A 169 2.88 -20.22 -2.27
C LEU A 169 1.42 -20.53 -1.88
N GLU A 170 1.07 -20.26 -0.63
CA GLU A 170 -0.29 -20.45 -0.14
C GLU A 170 -1.29 -19.50 -0.83
N ALA A 171 -0.91 -18.24 -1.08
CA ALA A 171 -1.73 -17.30 -1.84
C ALA A 171 -1.99 -17.81 -3.26
N THR A 172 -0.94 -18.25 -3.98
CA THR A 172 -1.06 -18.85 -5.32
C THR A 172 -1.95 -20.08 -5.29
N ARG A 173 -1.74 -20.99 -4.33
CA ARG A 173 -2.54 -22.21 -4.18
C ARG A 173 -4.02 -21.90 -3.98
N ARG A 174 -4.35 -20.92 -3.13
CA ARG A 174 -5.74 -20.49 -2.89
C ARG A 174 -6.37 -19.90 -4.14
N THR A 175 -5.63 -19.08 -4.89
CA THR A 175 -6.10 -18.54 -6.17
C THR A 175 -6.37 -19.65 -7.18
N ASP A 176 -5.49 -20.65 -7.27
CA ASP A 176 -5.68 -21.78 -8.18
C ASP A 176 -6.89 -22.65 -7.81
N LEU A 177 -7.12 -22.89 -6.52
CA LEU A 177 -8.31 -23.60 -6.05
C LEU A 177 -9.60 -22.82 -6.38
N LEU A 178 -9.64 -21.52 -6.06
CA LEU A 178 -10.80 -20.67 -6.37
C LEU A 178 -11.09 -20.64 -7.88
N ARG A 179 -10.05 -20.61 -8.70
CA ARG A 179 -10.18 -20.66 -10.16
C ARG A 179 -10.72 -22.00 -10.63
N SER A 180 -10.17 -23.11 -10.12
CA SER A 180 -10.65 -24.46 -10.48
C SER A 180 -12.11 -24.68 -10.08
N ASP A 181 -12.52 -24.22 -8.90
CA ASP A 181 -13.90 -24.33 -8.43
C ASP A 181 -14.84 -23.45 -9.26
N LEU A 182 -14.40 -22.24 -9.65
CA LEU A 182 -15.16 -21.36 -10.52
C LEU A 182 -15.32 -21.94 -11.92
N ASP A 183 -14.25 -22.48 -12.51
CA ASP A 183 -14.27 -23.15 -13.81
C ASP A 183 -15.29 -24.31 -13.79
N ALA A 184 -15.22 -25.19 -12.78
CA ALA A 184 -16.15 -26.31 -12.62
C ALA A 184 -17.61 -25.87 -12.43
N ALA A 185 -17.84 -24.79 -11.67
CA ALA A 185 -19.17 -24.24 -11.47
C ALA A 185 -19.75 -23.64 -12.75
N LEU A 186 -18.92 -22.98 -13.57
CA LEU A 186 -19.34 -22.43 -14.87
C LEU A 186 -19.67 -23.54 -15.87
N ASP A 187 -18.85 -24.60 -15.94
CA ASP A 187 -19.09 -25.76 -16.81
C ASP A 187 -20.42 -26.48 -16.48
N ALA A 188 -20.85 -26.43 -15.21
CA ALA A 188 -22.11 -27.02 -14.77
C ALA A 188 -23.36 -26.19 -15.13
N LEU A 189 -23.20 -24.95 -15.61
CA LEU A 189 -24.32 -24.07 -15.96
C LEU A 189 -24.74 -24.26 -17.44
N PRO A 190 -25.94 -24.80 -17.71
CA PRO A 190 -26.38 -25.03 -19.08
C PRO A 190 -26.51 -23.71 -19.85
N GLY A 191 -25.89 -23.66 -21.04
CA GLY A 191 -25.94 -22.51 -21.94
C GLY A 191 -24.82 -21.47 -21.75
N ILE A 192 -23.89 -21.69 -20.81
CA ILE A 192 -22.70 -20.85 -20.65
C ILE A 192 -21.49 -21.55 -21.26
N LEU A 193 -20.91 -20.94 -22.30
CA LEU A 193 -19.59 -21.26 -22.83
C LEU A 193 -18.63 -20.21 -22.26
N ALA A 194 -18.03 -20.49 -21.11
CA ALA A 194 -17.04 -19.62 -20.48
C ALA A 194 -15.64 -20.16 -20.76
N ASP A 195 -14.93 -19.60 -21.75
CA ASP A 195 -13.50 -19.84 -21.90
C ASP A 195 -12.71 -18.82 -21.08
N LEU A 196 -12.56 -19.08 -19.78
CA LEU A 196 -11.75 -18.23 -18.90
C LEU A 196 -10.24 -18.28 -19.23
N ARG A 197 -9.81 -19.11 -20.18
CA ARG A 197 -8.41 -19.19 -20.61
C ARG A 197 -8.02 -18.03 -21.53
N SER A 198 -8.99 -17.32 -22.12
CA SER A 198 -8.75 -16.16 -22.98
C SER A 198 -8.54 -14.83 -22.21
N LEU A 199 -8.65 -14.85 -20.88
CA LEU A 199 -8.40 -13.69 -20.01
C LEU A 199 -6.92 -13.56 -19.57
N ARG A 200 -6.02 -14.29 -20.23
CA ARG A 200 -4.57 -14.29 -19.98
C ARG A 200 -3.84 -13.22 -20.77
#